data_AF-A0A960AKL0-F1
#
_entry.id   AF-A0A960AKL0-F1
#
_cell.length_a   1.000
_cell.length_b   1.000
_cell.length_c   1.000
_cell.angle_alpha   90.00
_cell.angle_beta   90.00
_cell.angle_gamma   90.00
#
_symmetry.space_group_name_H-M   'P 1'
#
loop_
_entity.id
_entity.type
_entity.pdbx_description
1 polymer ?
#
loop_
_entity_poly.entity_id
_entity_poly.type
_entity_poly.pdbx_seq_one_letter_code
_entity_poly.pdbx_strand_id
1 'polypeptide(L)'
;MRLVIAVVLGLGLLSGCGTKSFSDSYAVTVDSPQRVSIFDSMMGESAEWAEKTMGPAAPGAPYTTQVSNLTTKMIFDNSLAPSIRVGLYLPAVTQEGYYAIGMNSVVAGSQTYEAPFIPWFSETPVDPRPPLPIAMEISEGPNGWVINMTPEPQG
;
A
#
# COMPACT_ATOMS: atom_id res chain seq x y z
N MET A 1 22.10 45.67 -44.65
CA MET A 1 21.39 45.64 -43.35
C MET A 1 20.24 44.66 -43.45
N ARG A 2 20.43 43.42 -42.97
CA ARG A 2 19.40 42.38 -42.88
C ARG A 2 19.57 41.68 -41.53
N LEU A 3 18.70 42.04 -40.59
CA LEU A 3 18.47 41.34 -39.34
C LEU A 3 17.63 40.10 -39.65
N VAL A 4 18.15 38.90 -39.38
CA VAL A 4 17.31 37.73 -39.13
C VAL A 4 17.90 36.95 -37.95
N ILE A 5 17.09 36.97 -36.90
CA ILE A 5 17.21 36.33 -35.60
C ILE A 5 17.23 34.81 -35.80
N ALA A 6 18.27 34.12 -35.32
CA ALA A 6 18.23 32.67 -35.11
C ALA A 6 18.19 32.43 -33.60
N VAL A 7 16.95 32.27 -33.13
CA VAL A 7 16.55 31.93 -31.77
C VAL A 7 17.26 30.64 -31.34
N VAL A 8 18.13 30.78 -30.33
CA VAL A 8 18.36 29.85 -29.20
C VAL A 8 17.86 28.42 -29.43
N LEU A 9 18.75 27.55 -29.91
CA LEU A 9 18.68 26.10 -29.72
C LEU A 9 18.95 25.78 -28.24
N GLY A 10 18.00 26.14 -27.40
CA GLY A 10 17.95 25.85 -25.97
C GLY A 10 16.82 24.89 -25.66
N LEU A 11 16.65 23.84 -26.47
CA LEU A 11 15.87 22.66 -26.08
C LEU A 11 16.72 21.83 -25.11
N GLY A 12 17.03 22.43 -23.97
CA GLY A 12 17.42 21.69 -22.78
C GLY A 12 16.29 20.73 -22.48
N LEU A 13 16.62 19.44 -22.51
CA LEU A 13 15.79 18.34 -22.08
C LEU A 13 15.26 18.63 -20.67
N LEU A 14 14.10 19.29 -20.58
CA LEU A 14 13.30 19.40 -19.37
C LEU A 14 12.68 18.04 -19.09
N SER A 15 13.56 17.10 -18.74
CA SER A 15 13.23 15.84 -18.10
C SER A 15 12.81 16.20 -16.67
N GLY A 16 11.65 16.86 -16.55
CA GLY A 16 11.08 17.24 -15.27
C GLY A 16 10.74 15.96 -14.50
N CYS A 17 11.41 15.78 -13.37
CA CYS A 17 11.05 14.77 -12.40
C CYS A 17 9.90 15.35 -11.56
N GLY A 18 8.73 14.73 -11.62
CA GLY A 18 7.53 15.16 -10.89
C GLY A 18 7.04 14.09 -9.94
N THR A 19 6.51 14.48 -8.78
CA THR A 19 5.84 13.54 -7.88
C THR A 19 4.41 13.33 -8.35
N LYS A 20 4.00 12.06 -8.52
CA LYS A 20 2.63 11.68 -8.86
C LYS A 20 2.04 10.88 -7.71
N SER A 21 0.79 11.18 -7.36
CA SER A 21 0.01 10.43 -6.38
C SER A 21 -0.87 9.40 -7.10
N PHE A 22 -0.81 8.17 -6.63
CA PHE A 22 -1.68 7.06 -7.01
C PHE A 22 -2.60 6.74 -5.83
N SER A 23 -3.74 6.14 -6.11
CA SER A 23 -4.69 5.67 -5.11
C SER A 23 -4.90 4.18 -5.31
N ASP A 24 -4.18 3.40 -4.51
CA ASP A 24 -4.27 1.95 -4.53
C ASP A 24 -5.51 1.52 -3.76
N SER A 25 -6.31 0.64 -4.37
CA SER A 25 -7.55 0.12 -3.79
C SER A 25 -7.29 -1.24 -3.15
N TYR A 26 -7.74 -1.40 -1.91
CA TYR A 26 -7.57 -2.62 -1.14
C TYR A 26 -8.93 -3.20 -0.78
N ALA A 27 -9.06 -4.52 -0.88
CA ALA A 27 -10.19 -5.28 -0.36
C ALA A 27 -9.66 -6.42 0.51
N VAL A 28 -10.10 -6.51 1.77
CA VAL A 28 -9.71 -7.56 2.70
C VAL A 28 -10.89 -8.47 2.97
N THR A 29 -10.74 -9.74 2.59
CA THR A 29 -11.69 -10.80 2.89
C THR A 29 -11.21 -11.57 4.11
N VAL A 30 -12.14 -11.84 5.02
CA VAL A 30 -11.91 -12.59 6.25
C VAL A 30 -12.88 -13.77 6.33
N ASP A 31 -12.47 -14.79 7.07
CA ASP A 31 -13.19 -16.04 7.33
C ASP A 31 -14.28 -15.92 8.41
N SER A 32 -14.16 -14.92 9.29
CA SER A 32 -15.12 -14.61 10.34
C SER A 32 -15.32 -13.10 10.48
N PRO A 33 -16.52 -12.63 10.87
CA PRO A 33 -16.79 -11.20 11.07
C PRO A 33 -15.83 -10.59 12.10
N GLN A 34 -15.07 -9.57 11.67
CA GLN A 34 -14.10 -8.89 12.52
C GLN A 34 -13.87 -7.46 12.03
N ARG A 35 -13.10 -6.68 12.80
CA ARG A 35 -12.62 -5.37 12.35
C ARG A 35 -11.26 -5.54 11.69
N VAL A 36 -11.06 -4.79 10.61
CA VAL A 36 -9.83 -4.79 9.81
C VAL A 36 -9.46 -3.37 9.49
N SER A 37 -8.17 -3.07 9.46
CA SER A 37 -7.65 -1.81 8.97
C SER A 37 -6.52 -2.02 7.98
N ILE A 38 -6.57 -1.25 6.89
CA ILE A 38 -5.45 -1.03 5.99
C ILE A 38 -5.11 0.47 6.07
N PHE A 39 -3.84 0.77 6.32
CA PHE A 39 -3.38 2.14 6.49
C PHE A 39 -2.00 2.36 5.86
N ASP A 40 -1.71 3.63 5.52
CA ASP A 40 -0.37 4.03 5.12
C ASP A 40 0.55 4.03 6.35
N SER A 41 1.44 3.03 6.42
CA SER A 41 2.38 2.89 7.53
C SER A 41 3.47 3.96 7.51
N MET A 42 3.71 4.64 6.38
CA MET A 42 4.66 5.76 6.32
C MET A 42 4.10 7.04 6.95
N MET A 43 2.78 7.19 6.99
CA MET A 43 2.11 8.33 7.64
C MET A 43 1.93 8.12 9.15
N GLY A 44 1.93 6.88 9.63
CA GLY A 44 1.86 6.57 11.06
C GLY A 44 1.96 5.07 11.34
N GLU A 45 2.78 4.69 12.32
CA GLU A 45 2.99 3.31 12.78
C GLU A 45 2.44 3.09 14.19
N SER A 46 1.21 3.56 14.46
CA SER A 46 0.57 3.44 15.78
C SER A 46 -0.79 2.78 15.71
N ALA A 47 -1.19 2.15 16.82
CA ALA A 47 -2.53 1.59 16.99
C ALA A 47 -3.62 2.65 16.74
N GLU A 48 -3.46 3.88 17.27
CA GLU A 48 -4.41 4.97 17.06
C GLU A 48 -4.59 5.30 15.57
N TRP A 49 -3.51 5.27 14.78
CA TRP A 49 -3.58 5.51 13.35
C TRP A 49 -4.31 4.39 12.62
N ALA A 50 -3.98 3.14 12.93
CA ALA A 50 -4.65 1.97 12.37
C ALA A 50 -6.15 1.97 12.73
N GLU A 51 -6.52 2.42 13.93
CA GLU A 51 -7.90 2.45 14.38
C GLU A 51 -8.77 3.47 13.61
N LYS A 52 -8.18 4.58 13.12
CA LYS A 52 -8.89 5.62 12.36
C LYS A 52 -9.43 5.13 11.02
N THR A 53 -8.74 4.20 10.38
CA THR A 53 -9.15 3.65 9.08
C THR A 53 -9.93 2.33 9.22
N MET A 54 -10.06 1.80 10.44
CA MET A 54 -10.62 0.48 10.68
C MET A 54 -12.11 0.37 10.34
N GLY A 55 -12.48 -0.64 9.56
CA GLY A 55 -13.87 -0.96 9.21
C GLY A 55 -14.24 -2.41 9.50
N PRO A 56 -15.52 -2.77 9.35
CA PRO A 56 -15.96 -4.16 9.45
C PRO A 56 -15.58 -4.94 8.19
N ALA A 57 -15.22 -6.21 8.36
CA ALA A 57 -15.08 -7.21 7.31
C ALA A 57 -15.83 -8.48 7.73
N ALA A 58 -16.44 -9.17 6.78
CA ALA A 58 -17.11 -10.45 7.01
C ALA A 58 -16.99 -11.34 5.75
N PRO A 59 -17.25 -12.65 5.87
CA PRO A 59 -17.32 -13.54 4.71
C PRO A 59 -18.32 -13.01 3.68
N GLY A 60 -17.87 -12.81 2.44
CA GLY A 60 -18.67 -12.24 1.34
C GLY A 60 -18.92 -10.73 1.43
N ALA A 61 -18.44 -10.05 2.47
CA ALA A 61 -18.50 -8.60 2.66
C ALA A 61 -17.11 -8.07 3.02
N PRO A 62 -16.20 -7.96 2.03
CA PRO A 62 -14.82 -7.55 2.28
C PRO A 62 -14.77 -6.10 2.78
N TYR A 63 -13.80 -5.82 3.65
CA TYR A 63 -13.47 -4.45 4.00
C TYR A 63 -12.71 -3.80 2.83
N THR A 64 -13.24 -2.70 2.29
CA THR A 64 -12.63 -1.99 1.17
C THR A 64 -12.14 -0.61 1.57
N THR A 65 -10.95 -0.22 1.14
CA THR A 65 -10.40 1.13 1.36
C THR A 65 -9.47 1.55 0.22
N GLN A 66 -9.02 2.79 0.25
CA GLN A 66 -8.02 3.34 -0.65
C GLN A 66 -6.86 3.92 0.17
N VAL A 67 -5.64 3.66 -0.27
CA VAL A 67 -4.43 4.24 0.33
C VAL A 67 -3.67 5.00 -0.75
N SER A 68 -3.19 6.20 -0.41
CA SER A 68 -2.39 6.99 -1.33
C SER A 68 -0.97 6.41 -1.44
N ASN A 69 -0.45 6.38 -2.66
CA ASN A 69 0.89 5.89 -2.95
C ASN A 69 1.63 6.94 -3.78
N LEU A 70 2.64 7.55 -3.17
CA LEU A 70 3.41 8.63 -3.77
C LEU A 70 4.64 8.06 -4.43
N THR A 71 4.81 8.32 -5.73
CA THR A 71 6.04 7.95 -6.43
C THR A 71 6.54 9.08 -7.32
N THR A 72 7.86 9.15 -7.43
CA THR A 72 8.55 10.14 -8.25
C THR A 72 8.69 9.58 -9.66
N LYS A 73 8.14 10.28 -10.66
CA LYS A 73 8.12 9.82 -12.05
C LYS A 73 8.54 10.92 -13.02
N MET A 74 8.97 10.49 -14.19
CA MET A 74 9.17 11.40 -15.32
C MET A 74 7.80 11.83 -15.85
N ILE A 75 7.67 13.07 -16.34
CA ILE A 75 6.40 13.64 -16.84
C ILE A 75 5.67 12.76 -17.89
N PHE A 76 6.40 11.93 -18.64
CA PHE A 76 5.84 11.04 -19.67
C PHE A 76 5.65 9.59 -19.24
N ASP A 77 5.99 9.24 -18.00
CA ASP A 77 5.85 7.89 -17.47
C ASP A 77 4.46 7.69 -16.83
N ASN A 78 3.62 6.94 -17.53
CA ASN A 78 2.26 6.61 -17.13
C ASN A 78 2.12 5.27 -16.40
N SER A 79 3.22 4.56 -16.13
CA SER A 79 3.13 3.29 -15.39
C SER A 79 2.56 3.50 -13.97
N LEU A 80 2.07 2.43 -13.33
CA LEU A 80 1.63 2.48 -11.94
C LEU A 80 2.81 2.70 -10.97
N ALA A 81 2.50 2.90 -9.69
CA ALA A 81 3.53 2.94 -8.66
C ALA A 81 4.26 1.58 -8.62
N PRO A 82 5.60 1.54 -8.69
CA PRO A 82 6.33 0.27 -8.76
C PRO A 82 6.32 -0.50 -7.43
N SER A 83 5.98 0.17 -6.34
CA SER A 83 6.01 -0.37 -4.99
C SER A 83 4.70 -0.08 -4.27
N ILE A 84 4.29 -0.96 -3.35
CA ILE A 84 3.23 -0.68 -2.37
C ILE A 84 3.79 -0.83 -0.95
N ARG A 85 3.28 -0.02 -0.02
CA ARG A 85 3.61 -0.13 1.40
C ARG A 85 2.40 0.24 2.25
N VAL A 86 1.85 -0.74 2.96
CA VAL A 86 0.72 -0.55 3.89
C VAL A 86 0.89 -1.41 5.13
N GLY A 87 0.21 -1.02 6.20
CA GLY A 87 0.00 -1.88 7.36
C GLY A 87 -1.38 -2.54 7.32
N LEU A 88 -1.44 -3.83 7.66
CA LEU A 88 -2.67 -4.57 7.91
C LEU A 88 -2.81 -4.81 9.41
N TYR A 89 -3.84 -4.22 10.02
CA TYR A 89 -4.16 -4.43 11.43
C TYR A 89 -5.41 -5.31 11.59
N LEU A 90 -5.23 -6.38 12.36
CA LEU A 90 -6.23 -7.43 12.63
C LEU A 90 -6.36 -7.62 14.17
N PRO A 91 -7.17 -6.78 14.86
CA PRO A 91 -7.29 -6.83 16.33
C PRO A 91 -7.79 -8.17 16.89
N ALA A 92 -8.46 -8.99 16.07
CA ALA A 92 -8.87 -10.34 16.46
C ALA A 92 -7.70 -11.33 16.52
N VAL A 93 -6.62 -11.07 15.78
CA VAL A 93 -5.38 -11.88 15.77
C VAL A 93 -4.39 -11.35 16.81
N THR A 94 -4.19 -10.03 16.85
CA THR A 94 -3.29 -9.37 17.80
C THR A 94 -3.64 -7.89 17.94
N GLN A 95 -3.52 -7.39 19.17
CA GLN A 95 -3.63 -5.95 19.48
C GLN A 95 -2.27 -5.29 19.67
N GLU A 96 -1.18 -6.06 19.63
CA GLU A 96 0.17 -5.61 19.99
C GLU A 96 0.97 -5.07 18.81
N GLY A 97 0.43 -5.16 17.60
CA GLY A 97 1.10 -4.70 16.39
C GLY A 97 0.24 -4.87 15.14
N TYR A 98 0.89 -4.80 13.99
CA TYR A 98 0.29 -4.99 12.67
C TYR A 98 1.17 -5.87 11.79
N TYR A 99 0.63 -6.29 10.65
CA TYR A 99 1.37 -7.03 9.64
C TYR A 99 1.74 -6.09 8.49
N ALA A 100 3.03 -5.91 8.23
CA ALA A 100 3.52 -4.99 7.22
C ALA A 100 3.48 -5.64 5.83
N ILE A 101 2.91 -4.92 4.86
CA ILE A 101 2.87 -5.34 3.45
C ILE A 101 3.71 -4.35 2.68
N GLY A 102 4.91 -4.77 2.30
CA GLY A 102 5.87 -3.97 1.54
C GLY A 102 6.39 -4.72 0.31
N MET A 103 6.03 -4.24 -0.88
CA MET A 103 6.55 -4.78 -2.14
C MET A 103 7.27 -3.66 -2.88
N ASN A 104 8.52 -3.89 -3.27
CA ASN A 104 9.32 -2.90 -4.00
C ASN A 104 9.20 -3.03 -5.53
N SER A 105 8.62 -4.14 -6.00
CA SER A 105 8.31 -4.39 -7.41
C SER A 105 6.98 -5.14 -7.47
N VAL A 106 5.91 -4.40 -7.73
CA VAL A 106 4.55 -4.94 -7.84
C VAL A 106 4.31 -5.40 -9.26
N VAL A 107 3.80 -6.63 -9.38
CA VAL A 107 3.42 -7.25 -10.64
C VAL A 107 2.00 -7.78 -10.48
N ALA A 108 1.18 -7.60 -11.51
CA ALA A 108 -0.16 -8.17 -11.52
C ALA A 108 -0.11 -9.71 -11.48
N GLY A 109 -1.05 -10.32 -10.78
CA GLY A 109 -1.15 -11.76 -10.62
C GLY A 109 -1.58 -12.19 -9.23
N SER A 110 -1.65 -13.50 -9.04
CA SER A 110 -1.95 -14.12 -7.75
C SER A 110 -0.66 -14.60 -7.10
N GLN A 111 -0.49 -14.29 -5.81
CA GLN A 111 0.66 -14.73 -5.02
C GLN A 111 0.29 -14.86 -3.54
N THR A 112 1.08 -15.62 -2.78
CA THR A 112 1.07 -15.56 -1.31
C THR A 112 2.17 -14.61 -0.85
N TYR A 113 1.82 -13.67 0.03
CA TYR A 113 2.77 -12.75 0.64
C TYR A 113 2.89 -13.06 2.14
N GLU A 114 4.12 -13.28 2.60
CA GLU A 114 4.44 -13.50 4.01
C GLU A 114 4.61 -12.14 4.70
N ALA A 115 3.54 -11.63 5.33
CA ALA A 115 3.55 -10.32 5.95
C ALA A 115 4.22 -10.36 7.33
N PRO A 116 5.40 -9.74 7.53
CA PRO A 116 6.05 -9.73 8.84
C PRO A 116 5.24 -8.95 9.87
N PHE A 117 5.25 -9.42 11.12
CA PHE A 117 4.67 -8.71 12.25
C PHE A 117 5.57 -7.56 12.71
N ILE A 118 5.00 -6.38 12.88
CA ILE A 118 5.63 -5.19 13.42
C ILE A 118 4.90 -4.80 14.71
N PRO A 119 5.55 -4.88 15.88
CA PRO A 119 4.93 -4.50 17.14
C PRO A 119 4.72 -2.98 17.19
N TRP A 120 3.67 -2.56 17.87
CA TRP A 120 3.53 -1.17 18.29
C TRP A 120 4.67 -0.81 19.25
N PHE A 121 4.99 0.48 19.33
CA PHE A 121 5.89 0.95 20.37
C PHE A 121 5.31 0.61 21.76
N SER A 122 6.12 -0.08 22.57
CA SER A 122 5.78 -0.44 23.95
C SER A 122 7.04 -0.37 24.82
N GLU A 123 6.86 0.01 26.09
CA GLU A 123 7.95 0.02 27.07
C GLU A 123 8.38 -1.40 27.47
N THR A 124 7.46 -2.36 27.35
CA THR A 124 7.76 -3.79 27.53
C THR A 124 7.96 -4.44 26.18
N PRO A 125 9.03 -5.25 26.00
CA PRO A 125 9.23 -6.02 24.77
C PRO A 125 7.99 -6.85 24.44
N VAL A 126 7.55 -6.77 23.19
CA VAL A 126 6.48 -7.62 22.65
C VAL A 126 7.11 -8.88 22.10
N ASP A 127 6.50 -10.03 22.38
CA ASP A 127 6.98 -11.31 21.86
C ASP A 127 6.93 -11.31 20.32
N PRO A 128 7.97 -11.81 19.63
CA PRO A 128 7.94 -11.95 18.19
C PRO A 128 6.78 -12.86 17.76
N ARG A 129 6.11 -12.48 16.66
CA ARG A 129 5.07 -13.29 16.04
C ARG A 129 5.52 -13.80 14.67
N PRO A 130 5.07 -14.99 14.24
CA PRO A 130 5.34 -15.45 12.90
C PRO A 130 4.74 -14.48 11.86
N PRO A 131 5.33 -14.41 10.66
CA PRO A 131 4.68 -13.75 9.52
C PRO A 131 3.29 -14.33 9.26
N LEU A 132 2.39 -13.48 8.78
CA LEU A 132 1.04 -13.85 8.36
C LEU A 132 1.02 -14.10 6.86
N PRO A 133 0.74 -15.33 6.40
CA PRO A 133 0.51 -15.60 4.99
C PRO A 133 -0.78 -14.89 4.53
N ILE A 134 -0.69 -14.17 3.41
CA ILE A 134 -1.81 -13.47 2.79
C ILE A 134 -1.88 -13.89 1.32
N ALA A 135 -2.99 -14.52 0.92
CA ALA A 135 -3.28 -14.71 -0.49
C ALA A 135 -3.67 -13.35 -1.09
N MET A 136 -2.93 -12.92 -2.10
CA MET A 136 -3.09 -11.63 -2.76
C MET A 136 -3.38 -11.82 -4.24
N GLU A 137 -4.39 -11.10 -4.73
CA GLU A 137 -4.66 -10.93 -6.16
C GLU A 137 -4.47 -9.46 -6.50
N ILE A 138 -3.49 -9.19 -7.37
CA ILE A 138 -3.09 -7.84 -7.74
C ILE A 138 -3.42 -7.62 -9.21
N SER A 139 -4.06 -6.50 -9.52
CA SER A 139 -4.40 -6.10 -10.88
C SER A 139 -4.23 -4.60 -11.08
N GLU A 140 -4.06 -4.18 -12.33
CA GLU A 140 -3.98 -2.76 -12.68
C GLU A 140 -5.36 -2.10 -12.54
N GLY A 141 -5.43 -1.00 -11.79
CA GLY A 141 -6.60 -0.16 -11.66
C GLY A 141 -6.47 1.16 -12.42
N PRO A 142 -7.55 1.96 -12.50
CA PRO A 142 -7.56 3.22 -13.25
C PRO A 142 -6.65 4.30 -12.65
N ASN A 143 -6.32 4.24 -11.36
CA ASN A 143 -5.52 5.26 -10.67
C ASN A 143 -4.50 4.67 -9.67
N GLY A 144 -4.18 3.39 -9.78
CA GLY A 144 -3.37 2.66 -8.80
C GLY A 144 -3.55 1.15 -8.97
N TRP A 145 -2.93 0.37 -8.12
CA TRP A 145 -3.17 -1.07 -8.04
C TRP A 145 -4.53 -1.36 -7.41
N VAL A 146 -5.15 -2.46 -7.81
CA VAL A 146 -6.28 -3.08 -7.11
C VAL A 146 -5.77 -4.35 -6.48
N ILE A 147 -5.88 -4.45 -5.15
CA ILE A 147 -5.33 -5.52 -4.35
C ILE A 147 -6.46 -6.18 -3.55
N ASN A 148 -6.79 -7.43 -3.88
CA ASN A 148 -7.63 -8.27 -3.04
C ASN A 148 -6.75 -9.11 -2.13
N MET A 149 -7.07 -9.16 -0.84
CA MET A 149 -6.26 -9.80 0.19
C MET A 149 -7.13 -10.75 1.01
N THR A 150 -6.62 -11.96 1.23
CA THR A 150 -7.24 -12.96 2.11
C THR A 150 -6.17 -13.45 3.07
N PRO A 151 -6.09 -12.89 4.29
CA PRO A 151 -5.17 -13.38 5.32
C PRO A 151 -5.55 -14.80 5.75
N GLU A 152 -4.57 -15.67 5.93
CA GLU A 152 -4.83 -17.02 6.41
C GLU A 152 -5.19 -17.01 7.91
N PRO A 153 -6.14 -17.86 8.36
CA PRO A 153 -6.50 -17.95 9.76
C PRO A 153 -5.29 -18.31 10.61
N GLN A 154 -5.05 -17.56 11.68
CA GLN A 154 -4.05 -17.90 12.69
C GLN A 154 -4.77 -18.76 13.75
N GLY A 155 -4.53 -20.07 13.70
CA GLY A 155 -5.13 -21.07 14.61
C GLY A 155 -4.55 -21.05 16.02
#